data_AF-A0A2W5A3I3-F1
#
_entry.id   AF-A0A2W5A3I3-F1
#
_cell.length_a   1.000
_cell.length_b   1.000
_cell.length_c   1.000
_cell.angle_alpha   90.00
_cell.angle_beta   90.00
_cell.angle_gamma   90.00
#
_symmetry.space_group_name_H-M   'P 1'
#
loop_
_entity.id
_entity.type
_entity.pdbx_description
1 polymer ?
#
loop_
_entity_poly.entity_id
_entity_poly.type
_entity_poly.pdbx_seq_one_letter_code
_entity_poly.pdbx_strand_id
1 'polypeptide(L)'
;MTTNAGQTSYPSTDALIRAALEHVQAVFKGNGIKKDSIRVVSHDIRQLSMNAGTYLELKPSASERTAPGKIVAGALVGSKDEATQHINQAMISAANDAAQKARIADVLLKRPDQGFGLSGQPIALDFLKREYTWHEGCTNCRGSGHSACVKCHGQKVESCIKCTGRGMMACPICMSTGLVQGVKCHRCHGQRYVPCDVCHRSGYMQCRTCHATGSMKCTSCGGVGWKSHIFTMQAQAVPYFEYERKSIPQGAADMIETGALRMAEEKRVYIRGRMADDRENVLGANYEVQFPYGQIIFQIGKQEVKANLFGYKAELGAFPAVLDKVLTAPVEELEQAARDVGSVADKIRKATRYRAIAQAYLNAPRIGPVKTMKLLLRTYDIGLTSTMAEKIAMLAENTMARITIKPRLHGLALGAGITAAMNAAYYLLPVRSAIAGYLPDPKFDFLLDLPLPVIGGMITGLCIQMAARNAIQNALGHLMKSKQPSKNGKPQSTLVPMPRAGQLGLYGYAIAVFLVPAVIEIAAQMQNAPHWYGALRTIIFG
;
A
#
# COMPACT_ATOMS: atom_id res chain seq x y z
N MET A 1 40.22 12.01 -21.61
CA MET A 1 40.44 12.90 -20.44
C MET A 1 40.67 12.03 -19.22
N THR A 2 41.93 11.86 -18.85
CA THR A 2 42.36 11.19 -17.61
C THR A 2 41.95 12.06 -16.43
N THR A 3 40.75 11.81 -15.89
CA THR A 3 40.33 12.40 -14.62
C THR A 3 41.26 11.86 -13.53
N ASN A 4 41.96 12.77 -12.87
CA ASN A 4 42.75 12.52 -11.66
C ASN A 4 42.02 11.51 -10.76
N ALA A 5 42.63 10.35 -10.55
CA ALA A 5 42.29 9.44 -9.47
C ALA A 5 42.62 10.14 -8.15
N GLY A 6 41.77 11.08 -7.75
CA GLY A 6 41.75 11.59 -6.39
C GLY A 6 41.66 10.37 -5.48
N GLN A 7 42.66 10.19 -4.63
CA GLN A 7 42.77 9.07 -3.70
C GLN A 7 41.47 8.99 -2.89
N THR A 8 40.55 8.14 -3.32
CA THR A 8 39.37 7.81 -2.56
C THR A 8 39.88 6.98 -1.40
N SER A 9 39.92 7.57 -0.21
CA SER A 9 40.36 6.88 1.01
C SER A 9 39.38 5.74 1.32
N TYR A 10 39.72 4.53 0.88
CA TYR A 10 38.96 3.33 1.19
C TYR A 10 39.06 3.01 2.69
N PRO A 11 37.98 2.49 3.32
CA PRO A 11 38.08 1.91 4.66
C PRO A 11 39.17 0.83 4.70
N SER A 12 40.05 0.90 5.70
CA SER A 12 41.03 -0.18 5.92
C SER A 12 40.32 -1.48 6.31
N THR A 13 40.98 -2.62 6.10
CA THR A 13 40.48 -3.93 6.52
C THR A 13 40.10 -3.94 8.01
N ASP A 14 40.92 -3.32 8.86
CA ASP A 14 40.65 -3.20 10.30
C ASP A 14 39.37 -2.40 10.61
N ALA A 15 39.10 -1.34 9.85
CA ALA A 15 37.89 -0.56 9.99
C ALA A 15 36.64 -1.38 9.61
N LEU A 16 36.74 -2.20 8.56
CA LEU A 16 35.66 -3.10 8.14
C LEU A 16 35.40 -4.20 9.16
N ILE A 17 36.45 -4.81 9.71
CA ILE A 17 36.35 -5.83 10.76
C ILE A 17 35.67 -5.25 12.01
N ARG A 18 36.06 -4.03 12.40
CA ARG A 18 35.45 -3.33 13.54
C ARG A 18 33.97 -3.04 13.29
N ALA A 19 33.62 -2.53 12.10
CA ALA A 19 32.24 -2.28 11.73
C ALA A 19 31.39 -3.56 11.75
N ALA A 20 31.91 -4.67 11.20
CA ALA A 20 31.25 -5.96 11.23
C ALA A 20 31.05 -6.47 12.66
N LEU A 21 32.08 -6.36 13.52
CA LEU A 21 32.00 -6.75 14.92
C LEU A 21 30.97 -5.91 15.69
N GLU A 22 30.96 -4.60 15.50
CA GLU A 22 29.99 -3.69 16.12
C GLU A 22 28.56 -4.01 15.69
N HIS A 23 28.37 -4.33 14.41
CA HIS A 23 27.08 -4.75 13.86
C HIS A 23 26.59 -6.06 14.50
N VAL A 24 27.42 -7.12 14.53
CA VAL A 24 27.08 -8.39 15.20
C VAL A 24 26.76 -8.14 16.68
N GLN A 25 27.60 -7.38 17.38
CA GLN A 25 27.36 -7.03 18.78
C GLN A 25 26.02 -6.29 18.97
N ALA A 26 25.63 -5.42 18.04
CA ALA A 26 24.37 -4.68 18.09
C ALA A 26 23.13 -5.56 17.88
N VAL A 27 23.22 -6.57 17.01
CA VAL A 27 22.17 -7.56 16.75
C VAL A 27 21.95 -8.46 17.97
N PHE A 28 23.03 -8.93 18.61
CA PHE A 28 22.94 -9.79 19.79
C PHE A 28 22.72 -9.02 21.10
N LYS A 29 22.88 -7.70 21.11
CA LYS A 29 22.68 -6.85 22.29
C LYS A 29 21.27 -7.03 22.86
N GLY A 30 21.20 -7.56 24.08
CA GLY A 30 19.94 -7.80 24.78
C GLY A 30 19.21 -9.08 24.37
N ASN A 31 19.85 -9.97 23.60
CA ASN A 31 19.31 -11.27 23.21
C ASN A 31 20.04 -12.42 23.93
N GLY A 32 20.47 -12.24 25.18
CA GLY A 32 21.04 -13.33 26.00
C GLY A 32 22.54 -13.61 25.80
N ILE A 33 23.19 -12.99 24.82
CA ILE A 33 24.65 -13.06 24.64
C ILE A 33 25.30 -11.76 25.11
N LYS A 34 26.36 -11.87 25.92
CA LYS A 34 27.11 -10.71 26.43
C LYS A 34 27.99 -10.12 25.32
N LYS A 35 28.07 -8.79 25.24
CA LYS A 35 28.90 -8.08 24.25
C LYS A 35 30.36 -8.57 24.27
N ASP A 36 30.93 -8.74 25.46
CA ASP A 36 32.34 -9.12 25.64
C ASP A 36 32.63 -10.58 25.25
N SER A 37 31.57 -11.40 25.10
CA SER A 37 31.67 -12.76 24.59
C SER A 37 31.58 -12.85 23.06
N ILE A 38 31.51 -11.69 22.38
CA ILE A 38 31.49 -11.58 20.92
C ILE A 38 32.80 -10.92 20.47
N ARG A 39 33.67 -11.70 19.83
CA ARG A 39 34.97 -11.24 19.32
C ARG A 39 35.29 -11.87 17.98
N VAL A 40 36.16 -11.25 17.20
CA VAL A 40 36.70 -11.82 15.96
C VAL A 40 37.86 -12.75 16.34
N VAL A 41 37.84 -13.98 15.84
CA VAL A 41 38.89 -14.99 16.06
C VAL A 41 39.94 -14.90 14.96
N SER A 42 39.47 -14.85 13.71
CA SER A 42 40.32 -14.75 12.53
C SER A 42 39.54 -14.19 11.35
N HIS A 43 40.26 -13.74 10.32
CA HIS A 43 39.69 -13.28 9.07
C HIS A 43 40.67 -13.54 7.91
N ASP A 44 40.13 -13.77 6.72
CA ASP A 44 40.85 -13.76 5.44
C ASP A 44 40.06 -12.87 4.49
N ILE A 45 40.24 -11.55 4.63
CA ILE A 45 39.57 -10.52 3.84
C ILE A 45 40.58 -9.94 2.86
N ARG A 46 40.23 -9.96 1.58
CA ARG A 46 41.08 -9.45 0.50
C ARG A 46 40.32 -8.43 -0.33
N GLN A 47 41.06 -7.50 -0.91
CA GLN A 47 40.50 -6.57 -1.89
C GLN A 47 40.41 -7.30 -3.23
N LEU A 48 39.18 -7.51 -3.71
CA LEU A 48 38.93 -8.08 -5.02
C LEU A 48 38.64 -6.97 -6.03
N SER A 49 38.95 -7.26 -7.28
CA SER A 49 38.59 -6.42 -8.42
C SER A 49 37.87 -7.30 -9.44
N MET A 50 36.87 -6.74 -10.11
CA MET A 50 36.17 -7.41 -11.21
C MET A 50 35.89 -6.43 -12.33
N ASN A 51 35.78 -6.97 -13.54
CA ASN A 51 35.29 -6.23 -14.69
C ASN A 51 33.79 -6.46 -14.81
N ALA A 52 33.05 -5.38 -14.93
CA ALA A 52 31.61 -5.40 -15.16
C ALA A 52 31.25 -4.40 -16.26
N GLY A 53 30.16 -4.64 -16.97
CA GLY A 53 29.66 -3.77 -18.03
C GLY A 53 28.16 -3.58 -17.89
N THR A 54 27.69 -2.35 -18.10
CA THR A 54 26.29 -2.07 -18.37
C THR A 54 26.18 -1.69 -19.82
N TYR A 55 25.53 -2.55 -20.57
CA TYR A 55 25.34 -2.41 -22.01
C TYR A 55 23.92 -1.98 -22.31
N LEU A 56 23.72 -1.36 -23.47
CA LEU A 56 22.46 -0.76 -23.86
C LEU A 56 22.01 -1.30 -25.22
N GLU A 57 20.81 -1.84 -25.25
CA GLU A 57 20.10 -2.18 -26.47
C GLU A 57 19.19 -1.01 -26.86
N LEU A 58 19.39 -0.43 -28.05
CA LEU A 58 18.54 0.66 -28.53
C LEU A 58 17.26 0.11 -29.18
N LYS A 59 16.10 0.50 -28.65
CA LYS A 59 14.77 0.15 -29.19
C LYS A 59 14.00 1.41 -29.58
N PRO A 60 13.35 1.44 -30.76
CA PRO A 60 12.45 2.53 -31.09
C PRO A 60 11.13 2.35 -30.33
N SER A 61 10.68 3.40 -29.66
CA SER A 61 9.31 3.54 -29.18
C SER A 61 8.58 4.53 -30.07
N ALA A 62 7.48 4.08 -30.69
CA ALA A 62 6.75 4.88 -31.67
C ALA A 62 5.28 5.03 -31.29
N SER A 63 4.73 6.22 -31.52
CA SER A 63 3.30 6.49 -31.42
C SER A 63 2.81 7.27 -32.63
N GLU A 64 1.60 6.95 -33.06
CA GLU A 64 0.95 7.57 -34.22
C GLU A 64 -0.33 8.27 -33.76
N ARG A 65 -0.52 9.51 -34.21
CA ARG A 65 -1.76 10.26 -34.00
C ARG A 65 -2.23 10.89 -35.30
N THR A 66 -3.53 10.89 -35.52
CA THR A 66 -4.13 11.51 -36.70
C THR A 66 -4.84 12.81 -36.31
N ALA A 67 -4.67 13.85 -37.11
CA ALA A 67 -5.32 15.14 -36.92
C ALA A 67 -5.95 15.64 -38.24
N PRO A 68 -7.07 16.38 -38.19
CA PRO A 68 -7.69 16.94 -39.39
C PRO A 68 -6.83 18.08 -39.98
N GLY A 69 -6.79 18.13 -41.31
CA GLY A 69 -6.06 19.14 -42.08
C GLY A 69 -4.62 18.75 -42.42
N LYS A 70 -3.83 19.74 -42.85
CA LYS A 70 -2.40 19.62 -43.19
C LYS A 70 -1.55 20.26 -42.09
N ILE A 71 -1.38 19.53 -41.00
CA ILE A 71 -0.54 19.93 -39.86
C ILE A 71 0.82 19.30 -40.07
N VAL A 72 1.90 20.08 -39.96
CA VAL A 72 3.28 19.58 -40.06
C VAL A 72 3.90 19.58 -38.67
N ALA A 73 4.24 18.40 -38.16
CA ALA A 73 5.01 18.20 -36.94
C ALA A 73 6.29 17.41 -37.28
N GLY A 74 7.45 18.06 -37.12
CA GLY A 74 8.73 17.50 -37.54
C GLY A 74 8.90 17.44 -39.07
N ALA A 75 9.48 16.35 -39.57
CA ALA A 75 9.82 16.19 -40.99
C ALA A 75 8.62 15.69 -41.82
N LEU A 76 8.38 16.32 -42.97
CA LEU A 76 7.35 15.86 -43.92
C LEU A 76 7.89 14.67 -44.72
N VAL A 77 7.14 13.57 -44.73
CA VAL A 77 7.43 12.35 -45.50
C VAL A 77 6.21 11.98 -46.35
N GLY A 78 6.42 11.18 -47.39
CA GLY A 78 5.38 10.77 -48.33
C GLY A 78 4.47 9.67 -47.80
N SER A 79 4.95 8.81 -46.91
CA SER A 79 4.17 7.70 -46.38
C SER A 79 4.63 7.22 -45.00
N LYS A 80 3.83 6.33 -44.39
CA LYS A 80 4.21 5.60 -43.18
C LYS A 80 5.45 4.73 -43.37
N ASP A 81 5.62 4.12 -44.54
CA ASP A 81 6.76 3.27 -44.84
C ASP A 81 8.05 4.09 -44.91
N GLU A 82 7.99 5.27 -45.53
CA GLU A 82 9.11 6.23 -45.56
C GLU A 82 9.44 6.74 -44.16
N ALA A 83 8.43 7.06 -43.33
CA ALA A 83 8.63 7.40 -41.92
C ALA A 83 9.38 6.29 -41.16
N THR A 84 8.98 5.04 -41.38
CA THR A 84 9.58 3.86 -40.75
C THR A 84 11.02 3.63 -41.21
N GLN A 85 11.31 3.83 -42.50
CA GLN A 85 12.67 3.79 -43.04
C GLN A 85 13.57 4.86 -42.40
N HIS A 86 13.08 6.10 -42.29
CA HIS A 86 13.82 7.17 -41.61
C HIS A 86 14.09 6.87 -40.14
N ILE A 87 13.15 6.21 -39.44
CA ILE A 87 13.35 5.77 -38.06
C ILE A 87 14.44 4.72 -37.97
N ASN A 88 14.37 3.68 -38.80
CA ASN A 88 15.38 2.62 -38.80
C ASN A 88 16.78 3.19 -39.11
N GLN A 89 16.87 4.10 -40.08
CA GLN A 89 18.12 4.78 -40.41
C GLN A 89 18.62 5.66 -39.26
N ALA A 90 17.73 6.38 -38.56
CA ALA A 90 18.09 7.19 -37.40
C ALA A 90 18.60 6.32 -36.24
N MET A 91 18.00 5.14 -36.01
CA MET A 91 18.44 4.19 -34.98
C MET A 91 19.81 3.58 -35.33
N ILE A 92 20.02 3.16 -36.58
CA ILE A 92 21.32 2.65 -37.07
C ILE A 92 22.40 3.73 -36.97
N SER A 93 22.08 4.97 -37.33
CA SER A 93 23.01 6.10 -37.21
C SER A 93 23.36 6.37 -35.74
N ALA A 94 22.37 6.40 -34.84
CA ALA A 94 22.61 6.59 -33.41
C ALA A 94 23.45 5.47 -32.79
N ALA A 95 23.27 4.23 -33.27
CA ALA A 95 24.03 3.06 -32.83
C ALA A 95 25.46 3.00 -33.37
N ASN A 96 25.80 3.73 -34.43
CA ASN A 96 27.11 3.67 -35.09
C ASN A 96 27.95 4.95 -34.95
N ASP A 97 27.30 6.11 -34.80
CA ASP A 97 27.97 7.41 -34.66
C ASP A 97 28.65 7.56 -33.29
N ALA A 98 29.95 7.88 -33.30
CA ALA A 98 30.75 7.99 -32.08
C ALA A 98 30.26 9.10 -31.14
N ALA A 99 29.77 10.23 -31.68
CA ALA A 99 29.27 11.34 -30.87
C ALA A 99 27.91 11.03 -30.24
N GLN A 100 27.03 10.29 -30.93
CA GLN A 100 25.79 9.77 -30.35
C GLN A 100 26.07 8.69 -29.30
N LYS A 101 26.94 7.72 -29.57
CA LYS A 101 27.38 6.72 -28.59
C LYS A 101 27.88 7.39 -27.30
N ALA A 102 28.72 8.42 -27.42
CA ALA A 102 29.22 9.18 -26.28
C ALA A 102 28.09 9.88 -25.50
N ARG A 103 27.13 10.49 -26.19
CA ARG A 103 25.96 11.13 -25.56
C ARG A 103 25.05 10.12 -24.85
N ILE A 104 24.83 8.96 -25.45
CA ILE A 104 24.01 7.91 -24.85
C ILE A 104 24.72 7.31 -23.62
N ALA A 105 26.02 7.07 -23.70
CA ALA A 105 26.81 6.65 -22.54
C ALA A 105 26.76 7.70 -21.42
N ASP A 106 26.86 9.00 -21.75
CA ASP A 106 26.77 10.09 -20.77
C ASP A 106 25.45 10.08 -19.97
N VAL A 107 24.35 9.62 -20.58
CA VAL A 107 23.07 9.42 -19.86
C VAL A 107 23.21 8.40 -18.72
N LEU A 108 23.92 7.29 -18.92
CA LEU A 108 24.19 6.32 -17.85
C LEU A 108 25.07 6.93 -16.76
N LEU A 109 26.11 7.65 -17.18
CA LEU A 109 27.19 8.09 -16.32
C LEU A 109 26.83 9.27 -15.44
N LYS A 110 25.86 10.09 -15.85
CA LYS A 110 25.29 11.17 -15.04
C LYS A 110 24.37 10.68 -13.93
N ARG A 111 24.00 9.40 -13.92
CA ARG A 111 23.20 8.81 -12.84
C ARG A 111 24.03 8.66 -11.56
N PRO A 112 23.41 8.68 -10.38
CA PRO A 112 24.12 8.45 -9.11
C PRO A 112 24.82 7.08 -9.01
N ASP A 113 24.24 6.05 -9.63
CA ASP A 113 24.78 4.69 -9.74
C ASP A 113 25.81 4.54 -10.87
N GLN A 114 26.02 5.59 -11.68
CA GLN A 114 26.81 5.59 -12.91
C GLN A 114 26.39 4.50 -13.92
N GLY A 115 25.18 3.96 -13.80
CA GLY A 115 24.69 2.83 -14.58
C GLY A 115 25.09 1.44 -14.06
N PHE A 116 25.85 1.33 -12.97
CA PHE A 116 26.27 0.03 -12.42
C PHE A 116 25.08 -0.80 -11.91
N GLY A 117 25.01 -2.07 -12.32
CA GLY A 117 23.94 -2.97 -11.90
C GLY A 117 22.56 -2.69 -12.51
N LEU A 118 22.47 -1.77 -13.47
CA LEU A 118 21.22 -1.41 -14.11
C LEU A 118 20.82 -2.48 -15.14
N SER A 119 19.60 -2.98 -15.05
CA SER A 119 19.08 -4.00 -15.96
C SER A 119 17.58 -3.83 -16.21
N GLY A 120 17.15 -3.99 -17.46
CA GLY A 120 15.76 -4.07 -17.90
C GLY A 120 14.98 -2.75 -17.98
N GLN A 121 15.28 -1.74 -17.15
CA GLN A 121 14.51 -0.48 -17.13
C GLN A 121 14.83 0.42 -18.34
N PRO A 122 13.88 0.67 -19.27
CA PRO A 122 14.16 1.49 -20.46
C PRO A 122 14.43 2.95 -20.10
N ILE A 123 15.49 3.51 -20.66
CA ILE A 123 15.86 4.92 -20.51
C ILE A 123 15.45 5.66 -21.78
N ALA A 124 14.59 6.67 -21.65
CA ALA A 124 14.22 7.53 -22.77
C ALA A 124 15.40 8.42 -23.20
N LEU A 125 15.67 8.45 -24.51
CA LEU A 125 16.72 9.26 -25.12
C LEU A 125 16.09 10.44 -25.86
N ASP A 126 15.71 11.48 -25.10
CA ASP A 126 14.94 12.62 -25.64
C ASP A 126 15.66 13.39 -26.76
N PHE A 127 16.99 13.42 -26.76
CA PHE A 127 17.79 14.05 -27.81
C PHE A 127 17.72 13.29 -29.17
N LEU A 128 17.25 12.04 -29.17
CA LEU A 128 16.97 11.25 -30.37
C LEU A 128 15.49 11.29 -30.77
N LYS A 129 14.65 12.08 -30.09
CA LYS A 129 13.26 12.23 -30.46
C LYS A 129 13.15 12.78 -31.89
N ARG A 130 12.30 12.15 -32.70
CA ARG A 130 11.98 12.55 -34.07
C ARG A 130 10.48 12.51 -34.28
N GLU A 131 9.98 13.45 -35.08
CA GLU A 131 8.59 13.49 -35.51
C GLU A 131 8.56 13.50 -37.03
N TYR A 132 7.67 12.69 -37.59
CA TYR A 132 7.43 12.60 -39.02
C TYR A 132 5.96 12.84 -39.27
N THR A 133 5.64 13.55 -40.34
CA THR A 133 4.27 13.80 -40.75
C THR A 133 4.06 13.41 -42.21
N TRP A 134 2.98 12.72 -42.53
CA TRP A 134 2.49 12.62 -43.91
C TRP A 134 1.02 13.01 -43.99
N HIS A 135 0.60 13.38 -45.20
CA HIS A 135 -0.78 13.79 -45.46
C HIS A 135 -1.49 12.76 -46.31
N GLU A 136 -2.72 12.45 -45.92
CA GLU A 136 -3.60 11.58 -46.67
C GLU A 136 -4.90 12.33 -47.01
N GLY A 137 -5.37 12.17 -48.24
CA GLY A 137 -6.69 12.67 -48.62
C GLY A 137 -7.76 11.98 -47.76
N CYS A 138 -8.74 12.75 -47.26
CA CYS A 138 -9.81 12.15 -46.48
C CYS A 138 -10.66 11.24 -47.37
N THR A 139 -10.60 9.93 -47.12
CA THR A 139 -11.34 8.89 -47.87
C THR A 139 -12.84 9.16 -47.94
N ASN A 140 -13.44 9.64 -46.84
CA ASN A 140 -14.88 9.92 -46.76
C ASN A 140 -15.38 11.06 -47.67
N CYS A 141 -14.51 12.02 -48.02
CA CYS A 141 -14.85 13.11 -48.95
C CYS A 141 -13.96 13.15 -50.19
N ARG A 142 -13.10 12.14 -50.37
CA ARG A 142 -12.12 12.02 -51.46
C ARG A 142 -11.29 13.30 -51.66
N GLY A 143 -10.85 13.92 -50.57
CA GLY A 143 -10.02 15.13 -50.63
C GLY A 143 -10.77 16.45 -50.75
N SER A 144 -12.09 16.45 -50.98
CA SER A 144 -12.85 17.69 -51.27
C SER A 144 -13.22 18.52 -50.03
N GLY A 145 -13.10 17.95 -48.83
CA GLY A 145 -13.56 18.56 -47.58
C GLY A 145 -15.09 18.54 -47.41
N HIS A 146 -15.83 18.10 -48.42
CA HIS A 146 -17.28 18.14 -48.44
C HIS A 146 -17.83 16.76 -48.81
N SER A 147 -18.90 16.32 -48.15
CA SER A 147 -19.62 15.11 -48.50
C SER A 147 -21.01 15.47 -49.02
N ALA A 148 -21.58 14.63 -49.88
CA ALA A 148 -22.97 14.79 -50.29
C ALA A 148 -23.86 14.87 -49.04
N CYS A 149 -24.85 15.76 -49.06
CA CYS A 149 -25.78 15.88 -47.94
C CYS A 149 -26.52 14.56 -47.74
N VAL A 150 -26.45 13.99 -46.54
CA VAL A 150 -27.07 12.69 -46.21
C VAL A 150 -28.58 12.71 -46.43
N LYS A 151 -29.23 13.87 -46.27
CA LYS A 151 -30.68 14.02 -46.37
C LYS A 151 -31.20 14.07 -47.81
N CYS A 152 -30.48 14.74 -48.72
CA CYS A 152 -30.89 14.89 -50.13
C CYS A 152 -29.98 14.17 -51.12
N HIS A 153 -28.96 13.44 -50.65
CA HIS A 153 -27.96 12.75 -51.45
C HIS A 153 -27.33 13.62 -52.56
N GLY A 154 -27.15 14.92 -52.29
CA GLY A 154 -26.59 15.87 -53.26
C GLY A 154 -27.60 16.54 -54.19
N GLN A 155 -28.88 16.16 -54.14
CA GLN A 155 -29.92 16.70 -55.03
C GLN A 155 -30.36 18.12 -54.70
N LYS A 156 -29.87 18.71 -53.60
CA LYS A 156 -30.21 20.07 -53.10
C LYS A 156 -31.68 20.27 -52.69
N VAL A 157 -32.56 19.34 -53.05
CA VAL A 157 -33.99 19.34 -52.74
C VAL A 157 -34.38 18.09 -51.94
N GLU A 158 -35.44 18.18 -51.16
CA GLU A 158 -36.05 17.05 -50.47
C GLU A 158 -37.57 17.02 -50.72
N SER A 159 -38.17 15.84 -50.61
CA SER A 159 -39.61 15.68 -50.76
C SER A 159 -40.36 16.57 -49.77
N CYS A 160 -41.35 17.32 -50.26
CA CYS A 160 -42.13 18.22 -49.43
C CYS A 160 -42.87 17.44 -48.34
N ILE A 161 -42.53 17.71 -47.07
CA ILE A 161 -43.14 17.01 -45.92
C ILE A 161 -44.67 17.17 -45.86
N LYS A 162 -45.20 18.28 -46.38
CA LYS A 162 -46.63 18.62 -46.30
C LYS A 162 -47.47 17.87 -47.33
N CYS A 163 -46.91 17.57 -48.50
CA CYS A 163 -47.59 16.84 -49.58
C CYS A 163 -46.93 15.52 -49.96
N THR A 164 -45.94 15.08 -49.18
CA THR A 164 -45.14 13.86 -49.36
C THR A 164 -44.61 13.66 -50.78
N GLY A 165 -44.24 14.75 -51.46
CA GLY A 165 -43.69 14.70 -52.82
C GLY A 165 -44.72 14.86 -53.94
N ARG A 166 -46.02 14.88 -53.62
CA ARG A 166 -47.10 14.86 -54.63
C ARG A 166 -47.39 16.21 -55.26
N GLY A 167 -46.86 17.31 -54.72
CA GLY A 167 -47.20 18.69 -55.12
C GLY A 167 -48.62 19.13 -54.74
N MET A 168 -49.49 18.19 -54.37
CA MET A 168 -50.87 18.38 -53.98
C MET A 168 -51.11 17.83 -52.58
N MET A 169 -51.85 18.56 -51.76
CA MET A 169 -52.24 18.13 -50.41
C MET A 169 -53.74 17.95 -50.32
N ALA A 170 -54.18 17.06 -49.44
CA ALA A 170 -55.58 16.95 -49.05
C ALA A 170 -56.12 18.35 -48.69
N CYS A 171 -57.26 18.73 -49.24
CA CYS A 171 -57.86 20.01 -48.90
C CYS A 171 -58.13 20.05 -47.39
N PRO A 172 -57.52 20.96 -46.62
CA PRO A 172 -57.63 20.93 -45.16
C PRO A 172 -59.04 21.30 -44.68
N ILE A 173 -59.84 21.99 -45.52
CA ILE A 173 -61.20 22.40 -45.19
C ILE A 173 -62.18 21.24 -45.33
N CYS A 174 -62.05 20.43 -46.39
CA CYS A 174 -62.97 19.30 -46.63
C CYS A 174 -62.35 17.94 -46.33
N MET A 175 -61.11 17.86 -45.84
CA MET A 175 -60.39 16.62 -45.53
C MET A 175 -60.48 15.56 -46.66
N SER A 176 -60.25 15.97 -47.90
CA SER A 176 -60.34 15.12 -49.11
C SER A 176 -61.74 14.63 -49.52
N THR A 177 -62.84 15.07 -48.89
CA THR A 177 -64.20 14.69 -49.33
C THR A 177 -64.64 15.45 -50.58
N GLY A 178 -64.12 16.66 -50.78
CA GLY A 178 -64.55 17.60 -51.83
C GLY A 178 -65.82 18.39 -51.47
N LEU A 179 -66.42 18.12 -50.31
CA LEU A 179 -67.68 18.70 -49.85
C LEU A 179 -67.54 19.27 -48.43
N VAL A 180 -68.18 20.40 -48.17
CA VAL A 180 -68.35 20.96 -46.83
C VAL A 180 -69.84 21.18 -46.64
N GLN A 181 -70.47 20.52 -45.67
CA GLN A 181 -71.92 20.58 -45.45
C GLN A 181 -72.76 20.30 -46.73
N GLY A 182 -72.34 19.32 -47.53
CA GLY A 182 -73.07 18.90 -48.73
C GLY A 182 -72.87 19.76 -49.98
N VAL A 183 -72.20 20.93 -49.87
CA VAL A 183 -71.87 21.78 -51.02
C VAL A 183 -70.40 21.64 -51.44
N LYS A 184 -70.10 21.90 -52.73
CA LYS A 184 -68.73 21.87 -53.26
C LYS A 184 -67.84 22.77 -52.40
N CYS A 185 -66.74 22.20 -51.89
CA CYS A 185 -65.80 22.95 -51.05
C CYS A 185 -65.26 24.18 -51.80
N HIS A 186 -65.42 25.37 -51.24
CA HIS A 186 -65.00 26.63 -51.88
C HIS A 186 -63.48 26.72 -52.14
N ARG A 187 -62.66 25.95 -51.42
CA ARG A 187 -61.19 25.98 -51.57
C ARG A 187 -60.63 25.01 -52.60
N CYS A 188 -61.27 23.85 -52.81
CA CYS A 188 -60.83 22.86 -53.81
C CYS A 188 -61.81 22.70 -54.98
N HIS A 189 -62.95 23.40 -54.94
CA HIS A 189 -64.03 23.33 -55.93
C HIS A 189 -64.48 21.90 -56.27
N GLY A 190 -64.42 20.98 -55.28
CA GLY A 190 -64.77 19.57 -55.45
C GLY A 190 -63.61 18.65 -55.88
N GLN A 191 -62.41 19.17 -56.16
CA GLN A 191 -61.25 18.38 -56.61
C GLN A 191 -60.57 17.57 -55.50
N ARG A 192 -61.03 17.70 -54.24
CA ARG A 192 -60.54 17.00 -53.02
C ARG A 192 -59.11 17.36 -52.58
N TYR A 193 -58.25 17.73 -53.52
CA TYR A 193 -56.87 18.14 -53.30
C TYR A 193 -56.67 19.59 -53.70
N VAL A 194 -55.71 20.25 -53.07
CA VAL A 194 -55.30 21.62 -53.40
C VAL A 194 -53.79 21.66 -53.64
N PRO A 195 -53.30 22.60 -54.47
CA PRO A 195 -51.88 22.90 -54.58
C PRO A 195 -51.24 23.03 -53.20
N CYS A 196 -50.12 22.34 -52.99
CA CYS A 196 -49.35 22.53 -51.77
C CYS A 196 -48.76 23.94 -51.78
N ASP A 197 -49.11 24.72 -50.76
CA ASP A 197 -48.66 26.08 -50.51
C ASP A 197 -47.16 26.15 -50.18
N VAL A 198 -46.61 25.12 -49.52
CA VAL A 198 -45.20 25.10 -49.10
C VAL A 198 -44.23 24.81 -50.25
N CYS A 199 -44.59 23.94 -51.21
CA CYS A 199 -43.74 23.61 -52.34
C CYS A 199 -44.22 24.18 -53.68
N HIS A 200 -45.29 24.99 -53.67
CA HIS A 200 -45.90 25.59 -54.86
C HIS A 200 -46.10 24.60 -56.03
N ARG A 201 -46.70 23.43 -55.72
CA ARG A 201 -46.94 22.31 -56.67
C ARG A 201 -45.72 21.54 -57.17
N SER A 202 -44.49 21.96 -56.87
CA SER A 202 -43.30 21.23 -57.33
C SER A 202 -43.14 19.83 -56.70
N GLY A 203 -43.73 19.62 -55.52
CA GLY A 203 -43.52 18.40 -54.74
C GLY A 203 -42.22 18.39 -53.93
N TYR A 204 -41.30 19.32 -54.19
CA TYR A 204 -39.98 19.37 -53.57
C TYR A 204 -39.75 20.68 -52.84
N MET A 205 -38.90 20.66 -51.80
CA MET A 205 -38.47 21.85 -51.07
C MET A 205 -36.95 21.91 -51.08
N GLN A 206 -36.38 23.10 -50.90
CA GLN A 206 -34.95 23.22 -50.63
C GLN A 206 -34.58 22.37 -49.41
N CYS A 207 -33.54 21.55 -49.54
CA CYS A 207 -33.10 20.68 -48.46
C CYS A 207 -32.65 21.53 -47.28
N ARG A 208 -33.35 21.40 -46.15
CA ARG A 208 -33.10 22.24 -44.97
C ARG A 208 -31.77 21.90 -44.28
N THR A 209 -31.31 20.66 -44.41
CA THR A 209 -30.07 20.19 -43.78
C THR A 209 -28.82 20.83 -44.41
N CYS A 210 -28.82 21.05 -45.73
CA CYS A 210 -27.69 21.66 -46.44
C CYS A 210 -28.00 23.04 -47.03
N HIS A 211 -29.17 23.62 -46.73
CA HIS A 211 -29.63 24.89 -47.30
C HIS A 211 -29.49 24.96 -48.83
N ALA A 212 -29.93 23.91 -49.52
CA ALA A 212 -29.82 23.76 -50.97
C ALA A 212 -28.40 23.79 -51.57
N THR A 213 -27.33 23.71 -50.76
CA THR A 213 -25.95 23.57 -51.28
C THR A 213 -25.69 22.17 -51.85
N GLY A 214 -26.39 21.14 -51.33
CA GLY A 214 -26.22 19.74 -51.72
C GLY A 214 -25.02 19.07 -51.05
N SER A 215 -24.19 19.82 -50.32
CA SER A 215 -22.98 19.34 -49.68
C SER A 215 -22.92 19.74 -48.21
N MET A 216 -22.32 18.90 -47.38
CA MET A 216 -22.06 19.18 -45.97
C MET A 216 -20.56 19.14 -45.72
N LYS A 217 -20.08 19.90 -44.72
CA LYS A 217 -18.69 19.78 -44.26
C LYS A 217 -18.44 18.34 -43.82
N CYS A 218 -17.37 17.73 -44.33
CA CYS A 218 -17.01 16.37 -43.95
C CYS A 218 -16.59 16.36 -42.47
N THR A 219 -17.36 15.69 -41.63
CA THR A 219 -17.12 15.62 -40.18
C THR A 219 -15.81 14.91 -39.86
N SER A 220 -15.43 13.90 -40.64
CA SER A 220 -14.21 13.10 -40.43
C SER A 220 -12.90 13.87 -40.64
N CYS A 221 -12.93 15.00 -41.34
CA CYS A 221 -11.77 15.87 -41.53
C CYS A 221 -12.06 17.34 -41.17
N GLY A 222 -13.16 17.61 -40.45
CA GLY A 222 -13.56 18.97 -40.09
C GLY A 222 -13.78 19.93 -41.27
N GLY A 223 -14.08 19.41 -42.47
CA GLY A 223 -14.24 20.23 -43.67
C GLY A 223 -12.97 20.53 -44.47
N VAL A 224 -11.79 20.06 -44.02
CA VAL A 224 -10.50 20.44 -44.64
C VAL A 224 -10.12 19.55 -45.84
N GLY A 225 -10.68 18.35 -45.94
CA GLY A 225 -10.41 17.41 -47.02
C GLY A 225 -9.17 16.54 -46.83
N TRP A 226 -8.33 16.87 -45.86
CA TRP A 226 -7.07 16.18 -45.59
C TRP A 226 -6.99 15.71 -44.14
N LYS A 227 -6.19 14.67 -43.92
CA LYS A 227 -5.77 14.20 -42.60
C LYS A 227 -4.25 14.20 -42.56
N SER A 228 -3.71 14.61 -41.42
CA SER A 228 -2.28 14.50 -41.12
C SER A 228 -2.06 13.38 -40.13
N HIS A 229 -1.12 12.51 -40.44
CA HIS A 229 -0.66 11.47 -39.54
C HIS A 229 0.69 11.91 -38.99
N ILE A 230 0.77 12.05 -37.67
CA ILE A 230 1.97 12.48 -36.95
C ILE A 230 2.52 11.27 -36.23
N PHE A 231 3.72 10.88 -36.62
CA PHE A 231 4.42 9.71 -36.09
C PHE A 231 5.60 10.18 -35.26
N THR A 232 5.48 9.97 -33.95
CA THR A 232 6.49 10.36 -32.98
C THR A 232 7.34 9.16 -32.61
N MET A 233 8.64 9.24 -32.86
CA MET A 233 9.62 8.25 -32.46
C MET A 233 10.46 8.79 -31.30
N GLN A 234 10.63 7.96 -30.28
CA GLN A 234 11.53 8.17 -29.16
C GLN A 234 12.40 6.93 -29.00
N ALA A 235 13.72 7.09 -29.10
CA ALA A 235 14.63 5.99 -28.83
C ALA A 235 14.65 5.68 -27.33
N GLN A 236 14.65 4.40 -26.99
CA GLN A 236 14.81 3.90 -25.64
C GLN A 236 16.08 3.05 -25.57
N ALA A 237 16.92 3.28 -24.57
CA ALA A 237 18.04 2.41 -24.25
C ALA A 237 17.61 1.41 -23.17
N VAL A 238 17.58 0.12 -23.50
CA VAL A 238 17.28 -0.96 -22.55
C VAL A 238 18.60 -1.50 -22.01
N PRO A 239 18.89 -1.32 -20.71
CA PRO A 239 20.15 -1.72 -20.12
C PRO A 239 20.18 -3.21 -19.81
N TYR A 240 21.35 -3.83 -19.94
CA TYR A 240 21.65 -5.16 -19.42
C TYR A 240 23.03 -5.15 -18.74
N PHE A 241 23.09 -5.71 -17.54
CA PHE A 241 24.30 -5.73 -16.72
C PHE A 241 24.97 -7.10 -16.79
N GLU A 242 26.27 -7.11 -17.11
CA GLU A 242 27.06 -8.32 -17.23
C GLU A 242 28.40 -8.17 -16.47
N TYR A 243 28.89 -9.29 -15.96
CA TYR A 243 30.21 -9.40 -15.35
C TYR A 243 30.67 -10.86 -15.42
N GLU A 244 31.97 -11.10 -15.29
CA GLU A 244 32.49 -12.46 -15.32
C GLU A 244 32.28 -13.16 -13.97
N ARG A 245 31.17 -13.90 -13.81
CA ARG A 245 30.84 -14.60 -12.54
C ARG A 245 31.96 -15.51 -12.02
N LYS A 246 32.70 -16.17 -12.92
CA LYS A 246 33.81 -17.06 -12.57
C LYS A 246 35.05 -16.35 -12.00
N SER A 247 35.17 -15.04 -12.25
CA SER A 247 36.31 -14.24 -11.80
C SER A 247 36.24 -13.90 -10.30
N ILE A 248 35.10 -14.11 -9.65
CA ILE A 248 34.89 -13.78 -8.25
C ILE A 248 34.31 -14.98 -7.47
N PRO A 249 34.49 -15.03 -6.13
CA PRO A 249 33.90 -16.06 -5.31
C PRO A 249 32.37 -16.08 -5.40
N GLN A 250 31.76 -17.28 -5.36
CA GLN A 250 30.32 -17.47 -5.47
C GLN A 250 29.51 -16.57 -4.53
N GLY A 251 29.91 -16.45 -3.26
CA GLY A 251 29.19 -15.62 -2.30
C GLY A 251 29.29 -14.11 -2.58
N ALA A 252 30.30 -13.65 -3.32
CA ALA A 252 30.35 -12.26 -3.80
C ALA A 252 29.44 -12.07 -5.01
N ALA A 253 29.40 -13.04 -5.93
CA ALA A 253 28.48 -13.05 -7.07
C ALA A 253 27.02 -12.99 -6.62
N ASP A 254 26.64 -13.80 -5.63
CA ASP A 254 25.27 -13.83 -5.10
C ASP A 254 24.86 -12.46 -4.49
N MET A 255 25.79 -11.76 -3.84
CA MET A 255 25.56 -10.41 -3.31
C MET A 255 25.36 -9.40 -4.46
N ILE A 256 26.21 -9.44 -5.49
CA ILE A 256 26.11 -8.55 -6.65
C ILE A 256 24.78 -8.77 -7.36
N GLU A 257 24.40 -10.01 -7.65
CA GLU A 257 23.16 -10.34 -8.36
C GLU A 257 21.89 -9.87 -7.62
N THR A 258 21.93 -9.87 -6.29
CA THR A 258 20.78 -9.45 -5.48
C THR A 258 20.72 -7.94 -5.22
N GLY A 259 21.83 -7.20 -5.39
CA GLY A 259 21.94 -5.81 -4.93
C GLY A 259 22.62 -4.80 -5.86
N ALA A 260 23.14 -5.20 -7.03
CA ALA A 260 24.06 -4.38 -7.84
C ALA A 260 23.62 -2.92 -8.04
N LEU A 261 22.34 -2.69 -8.36
CA LEU A 261 21.79 -1.36 -8.67
C LEU A 261 22.08 -0.29 -7.60
N ARG A 262 22.14 -0.68 -6.33
CA ARG A 262 22.33 0.26 -5.21
C ARG A 262 23.76 0.25 -4.66
N MET A 263 24.60 -0.68 -5.11
CA MET A 263 25.92 -0.89 -4.52
C MET A 263 26.88 0.27 -4.77
N ALA A 264 26.87 0.83 -5.98
CA ALA A 264 27.72 1.97 -6.32
C ALA A 264 27.26 3.23 -5.58
N GLU A 265 25.95 3.52 -5.59
CA GLU A 265 25.35 4.68 -4.91
C GLU A 265 25.61 4.65 -3.40
N GLU A 266 25.41 3.48 -2.76
CA GLU A 266 25.60 3.31 -1.32
C GLU A 266 27.06 3.12 -0.90
N LYS A 267 28.00 3.21 -1.87
CA LYS A 267 29.44 3.03 -1.69
C LYS A 267 29.79 1.67 -1.06
N ARG A 268 29.02 0.63 -1.41
CA ARG A 268 29.33 -0.77 -1.08
C ARG A 268 30.48 -1.28 -1.95
N VAL A 269 30.53 -0.82 -3.19
CA VAL A 269 31.62 -1.04 -4.15
C VAL A 269 32.13 0.31 -4.66
N TYR A 270 33.37 0.36 -5.19
CA TYR A 270 33.89 1.53 -5.87
C TYR A 270 34.28 1.20 -7.30
N ILE A 271 33.90 2.08 -8.22
CA ILE A 271 34.32 2.05 -9.62
C ILE A 271 35.67 2.77 -9.69
N ARG A 272 36.75 2.06 -10.00
CA ARG A 272 38.13 2.60 -10.07
C ARG A 272 38.40 3.37 -11.35
N GLY A 273 37.83 2.92 -12.45
CA GLY A 273 38.07 3.50 -13.75
C GLY A 273 37.15 2.88 -14.79
N ARG A 274 37.12 3.54 -15.95
CA ARG A 274 36.48 2.99 -17.15
C ARG A 274 37.54 2.27 -17.96
N MET A 275 37.25 1.05 -18.37
CA MET A 275 38.01 0.43 -19.43
C MET A 275 37.58 1.04 -20.76
N ALA A 276 38.54 1.38 -21.62
CA ALA A 276 38.23 1.72 -23.00
C ALA A 276 37.56 0.49 -23.63
N ASP A 277 36.53 0.74 -24.43
CA ASP A 277 35.76 -0.35 -25.03
C ASP A 277 36.57 -0.94 -26.19
N ASP A 278 37.23 -2.08 -25.95
CA ASP A 278 37.99 -2.79 -26.98
C ASP A 278 37.06 -3.56 -27.95
N ARG A 279 35.76 -3.60 -27.67
CA ARG A 279 34.76 -4.20 -28.56
C ARG A 279 34.20 -3.13 -29.48
N GLU A 280 34.67 -3.10 -30.73
CA GLU A 280 34.06 -2.32 -31.79
C GLU A 280 32.54 -2.57 -31.80
N ASN A 281 31.73 -1.51 -31.62
CA ASN A 281 30.27 -1.46 -31.70
C ASN A 281 29.43 -1.73 -30.44
N VAL A 282 30.01 -1.74 -29.25
CA VAL A 282 29.20 -1.86 -28.03
C VAL A 282 28.77 -0.47 -27.52
N LEU A 283 27.49 -0.35 -27.16
CA LEU A 283 26.93 0.86 -26.53
C LEU A 283 26.77 0.58 -25.04
N GLY A 284 27.53 1.25 -24.19
CA GLY A 284 27.47 1.01 -22.76
C GLY A 284 28.58 1.70 -21.97
N ALA A 285 28.80 1.20 -20.76
CA ALA A 285 29.90 1.59 -19.90
C ALA A 285 30.51 0.35 -19.25
N ASN A 286 31.82 0.21 -19.39
CA ASN A 286 32.62 -0.83 -18.74
C ASN A 286 33.30 -0.24 -17.50
N TYR A 287 33.31 -1.02 -16.43
CA TYR A 287 33.78 -0.62 -15.11
C TYR A 287 34.83 -1.61 -14.61
N GLU A 288 35.93 -1.09 -14.09
CA GLU A 288 36.75 -1.82 -13.13
C GLU A 288 36.19 -1.54 -11.73
N VAL A 289 35.66 -2.57 -11.09
CA VAL A 289 34.97 -2.45 -9.80
C VAL A 289 35.77 -3.13 -8.72
N GLN A 290 35.95 -2.45 -7.60
CA GLN A 290 36.64 -2.97 -6.44
C GLN A 290 35.76 -3.06 -5.22
N PHE A 291 35.99 -4.12 -4.44
CA PHE A 291 35.32 -4.35 -3.17
C PHE A 291 36.12 -5.31 -2.29
N PRO A 292 36.08 -5.15 -0.96
CA PRO A 292 36.62 -6.13 -0.04
C PRO A 292 35.67 -7.33 0.01
N TYR A 293 36.25 -8.52 0.02
CA TYR A 293 35.52 -9.76 0.23
C TYR A 293 36.37 -10.77 0.97
N GLY A 294 35.74 -11.55 1.85
CA GLY A 294 36.40 -12.70 2.44
C GLY A 294 35.70 -13.24 3.66
N GLN A 295 36.27 -14.29 4.26
CA GLN A 295 35.67 -14.95 5.41
C GLN A 295 36.12 -14.27 6.71
N ILE A 296 35.17 -14.10 7.62
CA ILE A 296 35.41 -13.66 9.00
C ILE A 296 34.83 -14.70 9.96
N ILE A 297 35.58 -15.02 11.02
CA ILE A 297 35.17 -15.97 12.05
C ILE A 297 34.95 -15.21 13.35
N PHE A 298 33.70 -15.26 13.83
CA PHE A 298 33.30 -14.69 15.11
C PHE A 298 33.22 -15.78 16.17
N GLN A 299 33.81 -15.53 17.34
CA GLN A 299 33.43 -16.23 18.56
C GLN A 299 32.17 -15.56 19.10
N ILE A 300 31.07 -16.31 19.21
CA ILE A 300 29.80 -15.83 19.79
C ILE A 300 29.45 -16.76 20.96
N GLY A 301 29.74 -16.33 22.18
CA GLY A 301 29.61 -17.18 23.36
C GLY A 301 30.58 -18.36 23.27
N LYS A 302 30.07 -19.59 23.19
CA LYS A 302 30.88 -20.82 23.07
C LYS A 302 31.02 -21.32 21.63
N GLN A 303 30.38 -20.68 20.65
CA GLN A 303 30.35 -21.15 19.26
C GLN A 303 31.20 -20.27 18.38
N GLU A 304 31.89 -20.89 17.42
CA GLU A 304 32.52 -20.18 16.31
C GLU A 304 31.55 -20.09 15.13
N VAL A 305 31.45 -18.90 14.56
CA VAL A 305 30.48 -18.53 13.54
C VAL A 305 31.23 -17.93 12.35
N LYS A 306 31.16 -18.62 11.22
CA LYS A 306 31.75 -18.17 9.96
C LYS A 306 30.75 -17.33 9.19
N ALA A 307 31.19 -16.21 8.63
CA ALA A 307 30.41 -15.36 7.74
C ALA A 307 31.31 -14.80 6.63
N ASN A 308 30.71 -14.36 5.53
CA ASN A 308 31.42 -13.70 4.44
C ASN A 308 31.21 -12.20 4.55
N LEU A 309 32.28 -11.43 4.70
CA LEU A 309 32.24 -9.99 4.62
C LEU A 309 32.23 -9.56 3.15
N PHE A 310 31.33 -8.65 2.78
CA PHE A 310 31.23 -8.09 1.44
C PHE A 310 31.15 -6.56 1.48
N GLY A 311 31.92 -5.91 0.62
CA GLY A 311 31.82 -4.48 0.34
C GLY A 311 32.33 -3.57 1.46
N TYR A 312 32.46 -2.30 1.14
CA TYR A 312 33.01 -1.28 2.05
C TYR A 312 32.02 -0.86 3.17
N LYS A 313 30.84 -1.47 3.21
CA LYS A 313 29.86 -1.38 4.30
C LYS A 313 29.91 -2.57 5.26
N ALA A 314 30.85 -3.51 5.06
CA ALA A 314 31.05 -4.68 5.90
C ALA A 314 29.79 -5.56 6.05
N GLU A 315 29.09 -5.79 4.93
CA GLU A 315 27.88 -6.61 4.92
C GLU A 315 28.23 -8.07 5.16
N LEU A 316 27.43 -8.75 5.98
CA LEU A 316 27.69 -10.14 6.37
C LEU A 316 26.76 -11.09 5.61
N GLY A 317 27.32 -11.75 4.61
CA GLY A 317 26.68 -12.84 3.88
C GLY A 317 26.89 -14.20 4.53
N ALA A 318 25.99 -15.15 4.22
CA ALA A 318 26.04 -16.53 4.71
C ALA A 318 26.14 -16.66 6.25
N PHE A 319 25.62 -15.68 6.98
CA PHE A 319 25.64 -15.69 8.44
C PHE A 319 24.62 -16.72 8.96
N PRO A 320 25.03 -17.74 9.76
CA PRO A 320 24.13 -18.79 10.22
C PRO A 320 23.06 -18.26 11.19
N ALA A 321 21.94 -18.98 11.30
CA ALA A 321 20.80 -18.66 12.17
C ALA A 321 21.08 -18.83 13.67
N VAL A 322 22.11 -18.15 14.19
CA VAL A 322 22.57 -18.26 15.57
C VAL A 322 21.56 -17.62 16.52
N LEU A 323 20.88 -16.55 16.11
CA LEU A 323 19.87 -15.90 16.94
C LEU A 323 18.66 -16.82 17.13
N ASP A 324 18.25 -17.58 16.11
CA ASP A 324 17.19 -18.58 16.22
C ASP A 324 17.46 -19.60 17.34
N LYS A 325 18.69 -20.14 17.39
CA LYS A 325 19.09 -21.09 18.44
C LYS A 325 18.96 -20.48 19.83
N VAL A 326 19.36 -19.21 19.97
CA VAL A 326 19.27 -18.48 21.24
C VAL A 326 17.81 -18.17 21.62
N LEU A 327 16.97 -17.91 20.62
CA LEU A 327 15.56 -17.59 20.81
C LEU A 327 14.65 -18.84 20.90
N THR A 328 15.16 -20.04 20.68
CA THR A 328 14.35 -21.28 20.68
C THR A 328 13.64 -21.50 22.01
N ALA A 329 14.40 -21.57 23.11
CA ALA A 329 13.82 -21.76 24.45
C ALA A 329 12.81 -20.68 24.87
N PRO A 330 13.06 -19.36 24.72
CA PRO A 330 12.06 -18.35 25.04
C PRO A 330 10.86 -18.37 24.09
N VAL A 331 11.01 -18.82 22.84
CA VAL A 331 9.86 -19.01 21.91
C VAL A 331 9.00 -20.19 22.34
N GLU A 332 9.58 -21.29 22.81
CA GLU A 332 8.82 -22.42 23.38
C GLU A 332 8.00 -21.99 24.60
N GLU A 333 8.55 -21.13 25.46
CA GLU A 333 7.79 -20.53 26.58
C GLU A 333 6.58 -19.73 26.08
N LEU A 334 6.71 -19.02 24.95
CA LEU A 334 5.58 -18.31 24.33
C LEU A 334 4.55 -19.26 23.73
N GLU A 335 4.95 -20.39 23.14
CA GLU A 335 4.01 -21.39 22.66
C GLU A 335 3.21 -22.02 23.81
N GLN A 336 3.86 -22.27 24.94
CA GLN A 336 3.17 -22.77 26.12
C GLN A 336 2.21 -21.70 26.68
N ALA A 337 2.61 -20.43 26.67
CA ALA A 337 1.75 -19.31 27.02
C ALA A 337 0.54 -19.20 26.07
N ALA A 338 0.73 -19.43 24.77
CA ALA A 338 -0.35 -19.42 23.77
C ALA A 338 -1.35 -20.56 23.97
N ARG A 339 -0.92 -21.67 24.58
CA ARG A 339 -1.76 -22.83 24.95
C ARG A 339 -2.34 -22.74 26.37
N ASP A 340 -2.23 -21.59 27.04
CA ASP A 340 -2.68 -21.36 28.43
C ASP A 340 -2.05 -22.31 29.48
N VAL A 341 -0.86 -22.86 29.19
CA VAL A 341 -0.14 -23.77 30.08
C VAL A 341 0.67 -22.97 31.09
N GLY A 342 0.34 -23.09 32.39
CA GLY A 342 1.02 -22.40 33.48
C GLY A 342 0.70 -20.90 33.57
N SER A 343 1.61 -20.11 34.17
CA SER A 343 1.45 -18.66 34.30
C SER A 343 1.83 -17.95 32.99
N VAL A 344 0.82 -17.58 32.20
CA VAL A 344 0.98 -16.86 30.91
C VAL A 344 1.81 -15.58 31.11
N ALA A 345 1.52 -14.79 32.16
CA ALA A 345 2.23 -13.55 32.42
C ALA A 345 3.73 -13.76 32.72
N ASP A 346 4.09 -14.80 33.48
CA ASP A 346 5.50 -15.09 33.81
C ASP A 346 6.28 -15.60 32.60
N LYS A 347 5.65 -16.43 31.77
CA LYS A 347 6.27 -16.93 30.52
C LYS A 347 6.55 -15.80 29.56
N ILE A 348 5.58 -14.90 29.36
CA ILE A 348 5.75 -13.69 28.57
C ILE A 348 6.86 -12.82 29.16
N ARG A 349 6.87 -12.60 30.48
CA ARG A 349 7.90 -11.81 31.16
C ARG A 349 9.29 -12.39 31.00
N LYS A 350 9.45 -13.73 31.02
CA LYS A 350 10.73 -14.41 30.78
C LYS A 350 11.19 -14.26 29.33
N ALA A 351 10.30 -14.52 28.37
CA ALA A 351 10.60 -14.46 26.95
C ALA A 351 10.92 -13.03 26.45
N THR A 352 10.21 -12.03 26.97
CA THR A 352 10.42 -10.61 26.63
C THR A 352 11.69 -10.00 27.23
N ARG A 353 12.48 -10.76 28.01
CA ARG A 353 13.86 -10.34 28.35
C ARG A 353 14.78 -10.31 27.13
N TYR A 354 14.44 -11.05 26.07
CA TYR A 354 15.15 -11.03 24.80
C TYR A 354 14.63 -9.88 23.94
N ARG A 355 15.54 -9.00 23.50
CA ARG A 355 15.21 -7.77 22.78
C ARG A 355 14.34 -8.03 21.54
N ALA A 356 14.63 -9.09 20.78
CA ALA A 356 13.87 -9.42 19.57
C ALA A 356 12.40 -9.70 19.89
N ILE A 357 12.16 -10.52 20.92
CA ILE A 357 10.81 -10.83 21.40
C ILE A 357 10.16 -9.58 22.00
N ALA A 358 10.87 -8.80 22.82
CA ALA A 358 10.36 -7.55 23.37
C ALA A 358 9.88 -6.57 22.29
N GLN A 359 10.66 -6.40 21.22
CA GLN A 359 10.29 -5.57 20.08
C GLN A 359 9.05 -6.10 19.38
N ALA A 360 8.90 -7.41 19.24
CA ALA A 360 7.69 -8.00 18.69
C ALA A 360 6.45 -7.65 19.54
N TYR A 361 6.53 -7.76 20.87
CA TYR A 361 5.42 -7.40 21.77
C TYR A 361 5.06 -5.91 21.75
N LEU A 362 6.04 -5.04 21.53
CA LEU A 362 5.80 -3.60 21.45
C LEU A 362 5.17 -3.17 20.11
N ASN A 363 5.40 -3.94 19.03
CA ASN A 363 4.99 -3.58 17.68
C ASN A 363 3.80 -4.39 17.15
N ALA A 364 3.70 -5.69 17.44
CA ALA A 364 2.65 -6.57 16.91
C ALA A 364 1.23 -6.02 17.14
N PRO A 365 0.88 -5.52 18.35
CA PRO A 365 -0.46 -4.96 18.57
C PRO A 365 -0.75 -3.66 17.80
N ARG A 366 0.28 -2.98 17.28
CA ARG A 366 0.16 -1.67 16.60
C ARG A 366 0.13 -1.79 15.09
N ILE A 367 0.96 -2.67 14.52
CA ILE A 367 1.16 -2.78 13.07
C ILE A 367 0.78 -4.15 12.51
N GLY A 368 0.40 -5.10 13.37
CA GLY A 368 0.08 -6.48 12.99
C GLY A 368 1.32 -7.37 12.81
N PRO A 369 1.12 -8.69 12.64
CA PRO A 369 2.19 -9.70 12.70
C PRO A 369 3.08 -9.66 11.46
N VAL A 370 2.50 -9.53 10.26
CA VAL A 370 3.26 -9.49 8.98
C VAL A 370 4.19 -8.28 8.92
N LYS A 371 3.72 -7.09 9.32
CA LYS A 371 4.55 -5.89 9.36
C LYS A 371 5.61 -5.98 10.46
N THR A 372 5.28 -6.61 11.59
CA THR A 372 6.23 -6.86 12.68
C THR A 372 7.34 -7.83 12.26
N MET A 373 7.01 -8.90 11.53
CA MET A 373 8.01 -9.81 10.95
C MET A 373 8.98 -9.06 10.05
N LYS A 374 8.48 -8.22 9.12
CA LYS A 374 9.34 -7.40 8.25
C LYS A 374 10.23 -6.43 9.05
N LEU A 375 9.69 -5.84 10.11
CA LEU A 375 10.45 -4.98 11.01
C LEU A 375 11.57 -5.75 11.74
N LEU A 376 11.28 -6.95 12.23
CA LEU A 376 12.27 -7.81 12.88
C LEU A 376 13.38 -8.20 11.91
N LEU A 377 13.05 -8.65 10.70
CA LEU A 377 14.04 -9.00 9.67
C LEU A 377 14.89 -7.81 9.21
N ARG A 378 14.34 -6.59 9.27
CA ARG A 378 15.13 -5.36 9.00
C ARG A 378 16.05 -4.98 10.16
N THR A 379 15.65 -5.29 11.40
CA THR A 379 16.40 -4.93 12.61
C THR A 379 17.44 -5.98 12.99
N TYR A 380 17.16 -7.24 12.64
CA TYR A 380 17.99 -8.43 12.82
C TYR A 380 18.20 -9.05 11.43
N ASP A 381 18.90 -8.30 10.59
CA ASP A 381 19.26 -8.63 9.21
C ASP A 381 20.22 -9.83 9.11
N ILE A 382 20.87 -10.19 10.22
CA ILE A 382 21.68 -11.41 10.36
C ILE A 382 21.21 -12.26 11.54
N GLY A 383 21.41 -13.57 11.41
CA GLY A 383 21.22 -14.54 12.49
C GLY A 383 19.77 -14.90 12.82
N LEU A 384 18.78 -14.13 12.35
CA LEU A 384 17.34 -14.40 12.49
C LEU A 384 16.75 -14.87 11.16
N THR A 385 16.06 -16.01 11.15
CA THR A 385 15.36 -16.47 9.94
C THR A 385 13.96 -15.86 9.81
N SER A 386 13.43 -15.85 8.58
CA SER A 386 12.05 -15.44 8.31
C SER A 386 11.03 -16.27 9.10
N THR A 387 11.23 -17.58 9.20
CA THR A 387 10.33 -18.49 9.92
C THR A 387 10.31 -18.21 11.42
N MET A 388 11.48 -17.96 12.04
CA MET A 388 11.55 -17.59 13.45
C MET A 388 10.95 -16.21 13.70
N ALA A 389 11.22 -15.23 12.83
CA ALA A 389 10.64 -13.89 12.93
C ALA A 389 9.11 -13.91 12.83
N GLU A 390 8.56 -14.69 11.90
CA GLU A 390 7.12 -14.90 11.73
C GLU A 390 6.50 -15.53 12.97
N LYS A 391 7.12 -16.60 13.47
CA LYS A 391 6.68 -17.32 14.67
C LYS A 391 6.65 -16.40 15.90
N ILE A 392 7.69 -15.59 16.11
CA ILE A 392 7.74 -14.61 17.20
C ILE A 392 6.62 -13.57 17.05
N ALA A 393 6.41 -13.04 15.84
CA ALA A 393 5.39 -12.02 15.60
C ALA A 393 3.97 -12.55 15.85
N MET A 394 3.65 -13.75 15.35
CA MET A 394 2.35 -14.39 15.58
C MET A 394 2.13 -14.75 17.05
N LEU A 395 3.13 -15.31 17.72
CA LEU A 395 3.03 -15.65 19.14
C LEU A 395 2.85 -14.40 19.99
N ALA A 396 3.55 -13.30 19.69
CA ALA A 396 3.41 -12.04 20.42
C ALA A 396 1.97 -11.51 20.35
N GLU A 397 1.32 -11.54 19.19
CA GLU A 397 -0.07 -11.12 19.05
C GLU A 397 -1.06 -12.07 19.75
N ASN A 398 -0.93 -13.38 19.49
CA ASN A 398 -1.84 -14.39 20.01
C ASN A 398 -1.81 -14.47 21.55
N THR A 399 -0.62 -14.36 22.14
CA THR A 399 -0.46 -14.39 23.61
C THR A 399 -0.88 -13.09 24.26
N MET A 400 -0.72 -11.94 23.60
CA MET A 400 -1.13 -10.63 24.12
C MET A 400 -2.63 -10.61 24.44
N ALA A 401 -3.46 -11.20 23.57
CA ALA A 401 -4.89 -11.35 23.82
C ALA A 401 -5.18 -12.22 25.05
N ARG A 402 -4.37 -13.26 25.30
CA ARG A 402 -4.54 -14.21 26.41
C ARG A 402 -4.09 -13.68 27.77
N ILE A 403 -3.19 -12.68 27.83
CA ILE A 403 -2.68 -12.10 29.09
C ILE A 403 -3.81 -11.76 30.07
N THR A 404 -4.94 -11.25 29.55
CA THR A 404 -6.00 -10.69 30.40
C THR A 404 -7.19 -11.61 30.63
N ILE A 405 -7.29 -12.77 29.97
CA ILE A 405 -8.49 -13.62 30.02
C ILE A 405 -8.77 -14.13 31.45
N LYS A 406 -7.85 -14.91 32.03
CA LYS A 406 -8.00 -15.45 33.40
C LYS A 406 -8.07 -14.34 34.46
N PRO A 407 -7.21 -13.29 34.43
CA PRO A 407 -7.29 -12.18 35.37
C PRO A 407 -8.62 -11.43 35.33
N ARG A 408 -9.21 -11.21 34.14
CA ARG A 408 -10.52 -10.56 34.04
C ARG A 408 -11.63 -11.43 34.64
N LEU A 409 -11.56 -12.75 34.50
CA LEU A 409 -12.52 -13.67 35.14
C LEU A 409 -12.40 -13.63 36.66
N HIS A 410 -11.18 -13.60 37.22
CA HIS A 410 -10.97 -13.41 38.65
C HIS A 410 -11.49 -12.05 39.13
N GLY A 411 -11.27 -10.99 38.34
CA GLY A 411 -11.82 -9.66 38.62
C GLY A 411 -13.35 -9.63 38.62
N LEU A 412 -13.98 -10.38 37.70
CA LEU A 412 -15.45 -10.55 37.67
C LEU A 412 -15.95 -11.24 38.94
N ALA A 413 -15.35 -12.36 39.32
CA ALA A 413 -15.74 -13.11 40.51
C ALA A 413 -15.56 -12.28 41.80
N LEU A 414 -14.42 -11.59 41.94
CA LEU A 414 -14.15 -10.71 43.07
C LEU A 414 -15.14 -9.54 43.13
N GLY A 415 -15.40 -8.89 41.99
CA GLY A 415 -16.34 -7.78 41.90
C GLY A 415 -17.79 -8.19 42.22
N ALA A 416 -18.21 -9.34 41.71
CA ALA A 416 -19.51 -9.92 42.03
C ALA A 416 -19.63 -10.24 43.53
N GLY A 417 -18.58 -10.80 44.15
CA GLY A 417 -18.53 -11.06 45.59
C GLY A 417 -18.64 -9.79 46.44
N ILE A 418 -17.91 -8.73 46.07
CA ILE A 418 -17.99 -7.42 46.75
C ILE A 418 -19.39 -6.82 46.60
N THR A 419 -19.97 -6.91 45.40
CA THR A 419 -21.33 -6.41 45.12
C THR A 419 -22.37 -7.17 45.94
N ALA A 420 -22.27 -8.49 46.03
CA ALA A 420 -23.17 -9.32 46.84
C ALA A 420 -23.06 -8.97 48.33
N ALA A 421 -21.83 -8.81 48.85
CA ALA A 421 -21.60 -8.41 50.23
C ALA A 421 -22.14 -7.00 50.54
N MET A 422 -21.98 -6.06 49.61
CA MET A 422 -22.54 -4.70 49.72
C MET A 422 -24.07 -4.73 49.75
N ASN A 423 -24.71 -5.47 48.84
CA ASN A 423 -26.17 -5.62 48.83
C ASN A 423 -26.67 -6.32 50.09
N ALA A 424 -25.99 -7.37 50.56
CA ALA A 424 -26.34 -8.05 51.80
C ALA A 424 -26.23 -7.10 53.00
N ALA A 425 -25.17 -6.31 53.09
CA ALA A 425 -25.03 -5.29 54.12
C ALA A 425 -26.12 -4.21 54.02
N TYR A 426 -26.54 -3.84 52.82
CA TYR A 426 -27.59 -2.85 52.62
C TYR A 426 -28.97 -3.34 53.07
N TYR A 427 -29.35 -4.57 52.68
CA TYR A 427 -30.69 -5.12 52.94
C TYR A 427 -30.83 -5.90 54.26
N LEU A 428 -29.78 -6.58 54.72
CA LEU A 428 -29.84 -7.45 55.90
C LEU A 428 -29.45 -6.73 57.19
N LEU A 429 -28.72 -5.61 57.09
CA LEU A 429 -28.44 -4.72 58.22
C LEU A 429 -29.41 -3.54 58.22
N PRO A 430 -29.60 -2.81 59.34
CA PRO A 430 -30.52 -1.68 59.41
C PRO A 430 -30.09 -0.43 58.61
N VAL A 431 -29.21 -0.58 57.61
CA VAL A 431 -28.72 0.51 56.76
C VAL A 431 -29.84 1.03 55.87
N ARG A 432 -30.54 0.14 55.16
CA ARG A 432 -31.64 0.53 54.30
C ARG A 432 -32.79 1.19 55.08
N SER A 433 -33.21 0.59 56.19
CA SER A 433 -34.31 1.14 57.00
C SER A 433 -33.96 2.49 57.62
N ALA A 434 -32.71 2.69 58.04
CA ALA A 434 -32.23 3.99 58.49
C ALA A 434 -32.32 5.07 57.38
N ILE A 435 -31.98 4.72 56.13
CA ILE A 435 -32.05 5.65 54.99
C ILE A 435 -33.51 5.90 54.58
N ALA A 436 -34.34 4.86 54.55
CA ALA A 436 -35.76 4.96 54.18
C ALA A 436 -36.55 5.86 55.14
N GLY A 437 -36.15 5.93 56.42
CA GLY A 437 -36.75 6.83 57.41
C GLY A 437 -36.65 8.33 57.09
N TYR A 438 -35.77 8.72 56.15
CA TYR A 438 -35.64 10.12 55.69
C TYR A 438 -36.50 10.43 54.46
N LEU A 439 -37.20 9.45 53.88
CA LEU A 439 -38.04 9.68 52.70
C LEU A 439 -39.41 10.29 53.09
N PRO A 440 -39.88 11.33 52.38
CA PRO A 440 -41.16 11.98 52.66
C PRO A 440 -42.40 11.09 52.42
N ASP A 441 -42.30 10.15 51.48
CA ASP A 441 -43.39 9.23 51.12
C ASP A 441 -42.81 7.81 50.88
N PRO A 442 -43.35 6.77 51.54
CA PRO A 442 -42.96 5.37 51.34
C PRO A 442 -43.05 4.88 49.88
N LYS A 443 -43.85 5.55 49.03
CA LYS A 443 -43.96 5.21 47.61
C LYS A 443 -42.67 5.44 46.82
N PHE A 444 -41.75 6.26 47.32
CA PHE A 444 -40.45 6.51 46.67
C PHE A 444 -39.33 5.58 47.14
N ASP A 445 -39.63 4.60 47.99
CA ASP A 445 -38.66 3.67 48.56
C ASP A 445 -37.88 2.87 47.48
N PHE A 446 -38.49 2.63 46.32
CA PHE A 446 -37.80 1.97 45.19
C PHE A 446 -36.64 2.79 44.61
N LEU A 447 -36.66 4.13 44.75
CA LEU A 447 -35.60 5.00 44.24
C LEU A 447 -34.27 4.78 44.98
N LEU A 448 -34.31 4.28 46.22
CA LEU A 448 -33.11 3.96 47.00
C LEU A 448 -32.38 2.72 46.46
N ASP A 449 -33.11 1.82 45.79
CA ASP A 449 -32.59 0.55 45.30
C ASP A 449 -32.06 0.66 43.84
N LEU A 450 -32.53 1.65 43.06
CA LEU A 450 -32.09 1.88 41.67
C LEU A 450 -30.56 2.11 41.48
N PRO A 451 -29.85 2.80 42.39
CA PRO A 451 -28.40 2.98 42.24
C PRO A 451 -27.59 1.70 42.48
N LEU A 452 -28.12 0.71 43.22
CA LEU A 452 -27.34 -0.47 43.63
C LEU A 452 -26.84 -1.32 42.46
N PRO A 453 -27.65 -1.67 41.44
CA PRO A 453 -27.15 -2.35 40.24
C PRO A 453 -26.09 -1.55 39.48
N VAL A 454 -26.23 -0.21 39.44
CA VAL A 454 -25.29 0.68 38.74
C VAL A 454 -23.94 0.68 39.46
N ILE A 455 -23.97 0.88 40.79
CA ILE A 455 -22.78 0.86 41.64
C ILE A 455 -22.12 -0.52 41.61
N GLY A 456 -22.90 -1.60 41.74
CA GLY A 456 -22.39 -2.97 41.66
C GLY A 456 -21.72 -3.29 40.32
N GLY A 457 -22.34 -2.84 39.21
CA GLY A 457 -21.75 -2.95 37.88
C GLY A 457 -20.46 -2.15 37.73
N MET A 458 -20.40 -0.93 38.29
CA MET A 458 -19.18 -0.11 38.31
C MET A 458 -18.07 -0.76 39.14
N ILE A 459 -18.35 -1.24 40.35
CA ILE A 459 -17.39 -1.95 41.22
C ILE A 459 -16.83 -3.17 40.48
N THR A 460 -17.72 -3.99 39.92
CA THR A 460 -17.33 -5.19 39.19
C THR A 460 -16.49 -4.85 37.96
N GLY A 461 -16.90 -3.82 37.21
CA GLY A 461 -16.12 -3.27 36.11
C GLY A 461 -14.72 -2.83 36.54
N LEU A 462 -14.58 -2.09 37.64
CA LEU A 462 -13.29 -1.66 38.18
C LEU A 462 -12.42 -2.86 38.59
N CYS A 463 -12.97 -3.87 39.27
CA CYS A 463 -12.23 -5.09 39.63
C CYS A 463 -11.69 -5.82 38.39
N ILE A 464 -12.48 -5.94 37.31
CA ILE A 464 -12.05 -6.52 36.04
C ILE A 464 -10.89 -5.72 35.43
N GLN A 465 -11.02 -4.38 35.38
CA GLN A 465 -10.01 -3.50 34.80
C GLN A 465 -8.70 -3.53 35.60
N MET A 466 -8.78 -3.53 36.93
CA MET A 466 -7.63 -3.61 37.83
C MET A 466 -6.90 -4.95 37.69
N ALA A 467 -7.63 -6.07 37.66
CA ALA A 467 -7.03 -7.39 37.48
C ALA A 467 -6.34 -7.52 36.12
N ALA A 468 -6.98 -7.04 35.04
CA ALA A 468 -6.38 -7.01 33.71
C ALA A 468 -5.12 -6.12 33.66
N ARG A 469 -5.18 -4.93 34.27
CA ARG A 469 -4.04 -4.01 34.36
C ARG A 469 -2.87 -4.64 35.11
N ASN A 470 -3.12 -5.28 36.25
CA ASN A 470 -2.08 -5.96 37.03
C ASN A 470 -1.42 -7.09 36.22
N ALA A 471 -2.20 -7.86 35.46
CA ALA A 471 -1.65 -8.91 34.60
C ALA A 471 -0.75 -8.35 33.49
N ILE A 472 -1.17 -7.28 32.80
CA ILE A 472 -0.36 -6.60 31.79
C ILE A 472 0.90 -6.01 32.44
N GLN A 473 0.77 -5.37 33.60
CA GLN A 473 1.89 -4.77 34.32
C GLN A 473 2.90 -5.83 34.80
N ASN A 474 2.42 -7.01 35.21
CA ASN A 474 3.29 -8.13 35.59
C ASN A 474 4.02 -8.72 34.37
N ALA A 475 3.32 -8.89 33.24
CA ALA A 475 3.90 -9.44 32.03
C ALA A 475 4.90 -8.47 31.35
N LEU A 476 4.50 -7.20 31.17
CA LEU A 476 5.18 -6.24 30.29
C LEU A 476 5.68 -4.98 31.03
N GLY A 477 5.43 -4.83 32.33
CA GLY A 477 5.79 -3.63 33.07
C GLY A 477 7.29 -3.30 33.04
N HIS A 478 8.15 -4.31 32.86
CA HIS A 478 9.59 -4.11 32.70
C HIS A 478 9.97 -3.49 31.32
N LEU A 479 9.16 -3.71 30.28
CA LEU A 479 9.33 -3.06 28.97
C LEU A 479 8.75 -1.64 28.95
N MET A 480 7.69 -1.41 29.73
CA MET A 480 6.98 -0.13 29.77
C MET A 480 7.68 0.92 30.65
N LYS A 481 8.59 0.50 31.55
CA LYS A 481 9.51 1.37 32.29
C LYS A 481 10.62 1.91 31.38
N SER A 482 10.25 2.62 30.32
CA SER A 482 11.21 3.40 29.56
C SER A 482 11.59 4.65 30.35
N LYS A 483 12.88 4.80 30.62
CA LYS A 483 13.53 5.99 31.19
C LYS A 483 13.44 7.17 30.20
N GLN A 484 12.25 7.69 29.92
CA GLN A 484 12.18 9.03 29.35
C GLN A 484 12.44 10.04 30.48
N PRO A 485 13.51 10.84 30.41
CA PRO A 485 13.62 11.99 31.30
C PRO A 485 12.43 12.89 31.01
N SER A 486 11.52 12.97 31.96
CA SER A 486 10.51 14.03 31.98
C SER A 486 11.26 15.36 31.90
N LYS A 487 10.79 16.28 31.05
CA LYS A 487 11.30 17.67 30.97
C LYS A 487 11.31 18.37 32.34
N ASN A 488 10.64 17.81 33.36
CA ASN A 488 10.51 18.37 34.71
C ASN A 488 11.17 17.53 35.82
N GLY A 489 12.07 16.58 35.51
CA GLY A 489 12.85 15.84 36.53
C GLY A 489 12.04 14.90 37.45
N LYS A 490 10.71 14.85 37.32
CA LYS A 490 9.85 13.90 38.04
C LYS A 490 9.73 12.60 37.23
N PRO A 491 9.92 11.42 37.84
CA PRO A 491 9.72 10.15 37.17
C PRO A 491 8.24 10.04 36.75
N GLN A 492 7.96 10.21 35.46
CA GLN A 492 6.66 9.87 34.90
C GLN A 492 6.59 8.34 34.84
N SER A 493 5.91 7.74 35.82
CA SER A 493 5.45 6.38 35.65
C SER A 493 4.49 6.40 34.46
N THR A 494 4.88 5.77 33.36
CA THR A 494 3.98 5.44 32.26
C THR A 494 2.95 4.48 32.83
N LEU A 495 1.88 5.04 33.39
CA LEU A 495 0.73 4.26 33.84
C LEU A 495 0.25 3.46 32.62
N VAL A 496 0.23 2.13 32.75
CA VAL A 496 -0.49 1.27 31.81
C VAL A 496 -1.93 1.79 31.80
N PRO A 497 -2.44 2.28 30.64
CA PRO A 497 -3.79 2.79 30.58
C PRO A 497 -4.75 1.68 31.00
N MET A 498 -5.80 2.03 31.76
CA MET A 498 -6.76 1.03 32.21
C MET A 498 -7.41 0.36 30.98
N PRO A 499 -7.28 -0.97 30.84
CA PRO A 499 -7.90 -1.68 29.72
C PRO A 499 -9.42 -1.62 29.88
N ARG A 500 -10.16 -1.50 28.77
CA ARG A 500 -11.63 -1.58 28.82
C ARG A 500 -12.08 -2.95 29.34
N ALA A 501 -13.14 -2.97 30.14
CA ALA A 501 -13.70 -4.22 30.71
C ALA A 501 -14.24 -5.19 29.63
N GLY A 502 -14.68 -4.66 28.49
CA GLY A 502 -15.21 -5.46 27.36
C GLY A 502 -16.51 -6.19 27.72
N GLN A 503 -16.78 -7.33 27.08
CA GLN A 503 -17.98 -8.14 27.33
C GLN A 503 -18.11 -8.62 28.78
N LEU A 504 -17.00 -8.90 29.46
CA LEU A 504 -17.02 -9.26 30.89
C LEU A 504 -17.55 -8.12 31.77
N GLY A 505 -17.38 -6.86 31.35
CA GLY A 505 -18.02 -5.73 32.00
C GLY A 505 -19.54 -5.79 31.92
N LEU A 506 -20.10 -6.14 30.76
CA LEU A 506 -21.55 -6.33 30.59
C LEU A 506 -22.08 -7.47 31.45
N TYR A 507 -21.34 -8.59 31.54
CA TYR A 507 -21.69 -9.66 32.48
C TYR A 507 -21.64 -9.20 33.93
N GLY A 508 -20.68 -8.33 34.29
CA GLY A 508 -20.65 -7.71 35.61
C GLY A 508 -21.91 -6.89 35.92
N TYR A 509 -22.40 -6.09 34.97
CA TYR A 509 -23.68 -5.38 35.12
C TYR A 509 -24.87 -6.31 35.21
N ALA A 510 -24.94 -7.34 34.35
CA ALA A 510 -26.03 -8.32 34.41
C ALA A 510 -26.07 -9.04 35.77
N ILE A 511 -24.90 -9.49 36.27
CA ILE A 511 -24.79 -10.09 37.60
C ILE A 511 -25.25 -9.11 38.68
N ALA A 512 -24.85 -7.85 38.63
CA ALA A 512 -25.29 -6.84 39.60
C ALA A 512 -26.82 -6.63 39.58
N VAL A 513 -27.44 -6.64 38.40
CA VAL A 513 -28.90 -6.54 38.24
C VAL A 513 -29.63 -7.75 38.84
N PHE A 514 -29.13 -8.97 38.66
CA PHE A 514 -29.75 -10.17 39.23
C PHE A 514 -29.45 -10.38 40.71
N LEU A 515 -28.31 -9.88 41.21
CA LEU A 515 -27.95 -9.98 42.63
C LEU A 515 -28.89 -9.19 43.54
N VAL A 516 -29.37 -8.02 43.10
CA VAL A 516 -30.27 -7.18 43.91
C VAL A 516 -31.59 -7.90 44.27
N PRO A 517 -32.41 -8.38 43.33
CA PRO A 517 -33.65 -9.09 43.67
C PRO A 517 -33.39 -10.39 44.44
N ALA A 518 -32.28 -11.09 44.16
CA ALA A 518 -31.92 -12.29 44.90
C ALA A 518 -31.65 -11.99 46.39
N VAL A 519 -30.92 -10.92 46.70
CA VAL A 519 -30.66 -10.50 48.08
C VAL A 519 -31.93 -9.94 48.74
N ILE A 520 -32.77 -9.23 47.99
CA ILE A 520 -34.07 -8.75 48.48
C ILE A 520 -34.97 -9.94 48.87
N GLU A 521 -35.01 -11.02 48.09
CA GLU A 521 -35.79 -12.21 48.44
C GLU A 521 -35.28 -12.87 49.73
N ILE A 522 -33.96 -12.94 49.92
CA ILE A 522 -33.36 -13.41 51.18
C ILE A 522 -33.78 -12.48 52.34
N ALA A 523 -33.72 -11.16 52.15
CA ALA A 523 -34.17 -10.19 53.14
C ALA A 523 -35.67 -10.31 53.45
N ALA A 524 -36.50 -10.65 52.45
CA ALA A 524 -37.93 -10.86 52.59
C ALA A 524 -38.25 -12.07 53.49
N GLN A 525 -37.49 -13.15 53.36
CA GLN A 525 -37.60 -14.31 54.26
C GLN A 525 -37.28 -13.96 55.72
N MET A 526 -36.47 -12.92 55.93
CA MET A 526 -36.12 -12.37 57.25
C MET A 526 -37.04 -11.21 57.70
N GLN A 527 -38.17 -10.99 57.01
CA GLN A 527 -39.11 -9.89 57.28
C GLN A 527 -38.53 -8.47 57.11
N ASN A 528 -37.42 -8.33 56.39
CA ASN A 528 -36.73 -7.06 56.12
C ASN A 528 -36.89 -6.57 54.66
N ALA A 529 -37.97 -6.99 53.98
CA ALA A 529 -38.18 -6.60 52.58
C ALA A 529 -38.60 -5.12 52.41
N PRO A 530 -38.17 -4.47 51.32
CA PRO A 530 -38.74 -3.20 50.86
C PRO A 530 -40.26 -3.26 50.68
N HIS A 531 -40.94 -2.15 50.99
CA HIS A 531 -42.40 -2.07 50.83
C HIS A 531 -42.85 -2.31 49.38
N TRP A 532 -42.13 -1.72 48.41
CA TRP A 532 -42.43 -1.90 46.99
C TRP A 532 -42.25 -3.36 46.54
N TYR A 533 -41.28 -4.08 47.12
CA TYR A 533 -41.04 -5.48 46.79
C TYR A 533 -42.15 -6.38 47.34
N GLY A 534 -42.62 -6.11 48.56
CA GLY A 534 -43.78 -6.78 49.13
C GLY A 534 -45.02 -6.63 48.25
N ALA A 535 -45.33 -5.39 47.83
CA ALA A 535 -46.45 -5.12 46.92
C ALA A 535 -46.29 -5.84 45.57
N LEU A 536 -45.09 -5.81 44.99
CA LEU A 536 -44.79 -6.51 43.73
C LEU A 536 -44.94 -8.03 43.88
N ARG A 537 -44.46 -8.61 44.98
CA ARG A 537 -44.57 -10.05 45.27
C ARG A 537 -46.02 -10.49 45.38
N THR A 538 -46.88 -9.70 46.02
CA THR A 538 -48.33 -9.96 46.09
C THR A 538 -48.99 -9.88 44.73
N ILE A 539 -48.57 -8.97 43.84
CA ILE A 539 -49.10 -8.87 42.47
C ILE A 539 -48.67 -10.05 41.59
N ILE A 540 -47.44 -10.56 41.77
CA ILE A 540 -46.87 -11.63 40.94
C ILE A 540 -47.34 -13.02 41.41
N PHE A 541 -47.47 -13.24 42.72
CA PHE A 541 -47.72 -14.57 43.32
C PHE A 541 -49.05 -14.69 44.07
N GLY A 542 -49.79 -13.60 44.28
CA GLY A 542 -51.12 -13.59 44.87
C GLY A 542 -52.18 -13.41 43.80
#